data_AF-A0A0B0D331-F1
#
_entry.id   AF-A0A0B0D331-F1
#
_cell.length_a   1.000
_cell.length_b   1.000
_cell.length_c   1.000
_cell.angle_alpha   90.00
_cell.angle_beta   90.00
_cell.angle_gamma   90.00
#
_symmetry.space_group_name_H-M   'P 1'
#
loop_
_entity.id
_entity.type
_entity.pdbx_description
1 polymer ?
#
loop_
_entity_poly.entity_id
_entity_poly.type
_entity_poly.pdbx_seq_one_letter_code
_entity_poly.pdbx_strand_id
1 'polypeptide(L)'
;MEQATLNKVIECARNKKLMVDETPNHYLIRAALAGIYIGFALILSFKLAQPFYEQHAASTSFINAIFFGIAFCLIIYGGAELFTSNTMYLSVSSLKRVTHWTDTLKVWSYCYGG
;
A
#
# COMPACT_ATOMS: atom_id res chain seq x y z
N MET A 1 5.65 15.40 19.68
CA MET A 1 5.35 14.08 19.07
C MET A 1 5.03 14.20 17.58
N GLU A 2 4.15 15.11 17.15
CA GLU A 2 3.71 15.22 15.75
C GLU A 2 4.84 15.52 14.74
N GLN A 3 5.77 16.42 15.08
CA GLN A 3 6.89 16.77 14.19
C GLN A 3 7.80 15.57 13.88
N ALA A 4 8.01 14.67 14.84
CA ALA A 4 8.82 13.47 14.63
C ALA A 4 8.15 12.50 13.64
N THR A 5 6.83 12.29 13.77
CA THR A 5 6.06 11.47 12.83
C THR A 5 6.04 12.08 11.42
N LEU A 6 5.87 13.40 11.35
CA LEU A 6 5.90 14.12 10.07
C LEU A 6 7.25 13.96 9.36
N ASN A 7 8.36 14.09 10.10
CA ASN A 7 9.69 13.90 9.53
C ASN A 7 9.89 12.47 9.01
N LYS A 8 9.40 11.45 9.73
CA LYS A 8 9.43 10.06 9.26
C LYS A 8 8.62 9.87 7.97
N VAL A 9 7.43 10.45 7.89
CA VAL A 9 6.58 10.40 6.68
C VAL A 9 7.30 11.02 5.47
N ILE A 10 7.95 12.17 5.68
CA ILE A 10 8.73 12.86 4.66
C ILE A 10 9.95 12.01 4.23
N GLU A 11 10.64 11.40 5.18
CA GLU A 11 11.78 10.51 4.92
C GLU A 11 11.37 9.28 4.11
N CYS A 12 10.25 8.64 4.46
CA CYS A 12 9.67 7.55 3.66
C CYS A 12 9.38 7.99 2.22
N ALA A 13 8.82 9.18 2.02
CA ALA A 13 8.55 9.72 0.68
C ALA A 13 9.85 9.93 -0.12
N ARG A 14 10.91 10.45 0.51
CA ARG A 14 12.23 10.62 -0.14
C ARG A 14 12.83 9.29 -0.54
N ASN A 15 12.78 8.28 0.33
CA ASN A 15 13.33 6.95 0.05
C ASN A 15 12.60 6.27 -1.12
N LYS A 16 11.28 6.45 -1.21
CA LYS A 16 10.48 5.92 -2.34
C LYS A 16 10.83 6.60 -3.65
N LYS A 17 10.98 7.93 -3.65
CA LYS A 17 11.47 8.67 -4.82
C LYS A 17 12.85 8.16 -5.25
N LEU A 18 13.81 8.08 -4.32
CA LEU A 18 15.16 7.60 -4.60
C LEU A 18 15.15 6.19 -5.19
N MET A 19 14.31 5.30 -4.67
CA MET A 19 14.20 3.94 -5.21
C MET A 19 13.67 3.92 -6.66
N VAL A 20 12.69 4.75 -7.00
CA VAL A 20 12.21 4.89 -8.38
C VAL A 20 13.28 5.50 -9.30
N ASP A 21 14.08 6.45 -8.81
CA ASP A 21 15.12 7.12 -9.58
C ASP A 21 16.34 6.22 -9.83
N GLU A 22 16.78 5.45 -8.83
CA GLU A 22 17.99 4.62 -8.91
C GLU A 22 17.71 3.19 -9.38
N THR A 23 16.60 2.58 -8.93
CA THR A 23 16.29 1.15 -9.16
C THR A 23 14.82 0.92 -9.57
N PRO A 24 14.37 1.50 -10.70
CA PRO A 24 12.96 1.46 -11.11
C PRO A 24 12.41 0.03 -11.28
N ASN A 25 13.21 -0.91 -11.78
CA ASN A 25 12.80 -2.31 -11.93
C ASN A 25 12.55 -2.99 -10.57
N HIS A 26 13.41 -2.70 -9.58
CA HIS A 26 13.23 -3.21 -8.22
C HIS A 26 11.98 -2.61 -7.58
N TYR A 27 11.72 -1.33 -7.84
CA TYR A 27 10.50 -0.67 -7.40
C TYR A 27 9.25 -1.32 -7.98
N LEU A 28 9.22 -1.59 -9.29
CA LEU A 28 8.09 -2.25 -9.96
C LEU A 28 7.81 -3.64 -9.39
N ILE A 29 8.84 -4.44 -9.12
CA ILE A 29 8.67 -5.75 -8.48
C ILE A 29 8.03 -5.60 -7.10
N ARG A 30 8.48 -4.62 -6.31
CA ARG A 30 7.90 -4.35 -4.98
C ARG A 30 6.46 -3.85 -5.06
N ALA A 31 6.10 -3.10 -6.10
CA ALA A 31 4.72 -2.67 -6.37
C ALA A 31 3.84 -3.85 -6.77
N ALA A 32 4.30 -4.69 -7.70
CA ALA A 32 3.61 -5.92 -8.10
C ALA A 32 3.39 -6.88 -6.93
N LEU A 33 4.37 -7.01 -6.03
CA LEU A 33 4.23 -7.80 -4.80
C LEU A 33 3.10 -7.28 -3.90
N ALA A 34 2.87 -5.97 -3.83
CA ALA A 34 1.74 -5.41 -3.07
C ALA A 34 0.40 -5.89 -3.65
N GLY A 35 0.28 -5.88 -4.99
CA GLY A 35 -0.89 -6.42 -5.69
C GLY A 35 -1.11 -7.91 -5.41
N ILE A 36 -0.04 -8.71 -5.45
CA ILE A 36 -0.11 -10.16 -5.14
C ILE A 36 -0.55 -10.39 -3.69
N TYR A 37 0.00 -9.65 -2.73
CA TYR A 37 -0.37 -9.78 -1.31
C TYR A 37 -1.83 -9.43 -1.06
N ILE A 38 -2.33 -8.35 -1.68
CA ILE A 38 -3.75 -7.99 -1.61
C ILE A 38 -4.61 -9.04 -2.28
N GLY A 39 -4.22 -9.52 -3.46
CA GLY A 39 -4.94 -10.57 -4.20
C GLY A 39 -5.08 -11.86 -3.38
N PHE A 40 -3.99 -12.31 -2.76
CA PHE A 40 -4.01 -13.48 -1.87
C PHE A 40 -4.95 -13.28 -0.68
N ALA A 41 -4.85 -12.13 -0.01
CA ALA A 41 -5.71 -11.81 1.12
C ALA A 41 -7.20 -11.70 0.71
N LEU A 42 -7.50 -11.13 -0.46
CA LEU A 42 -8.88 -11.07 -1.00
C LEU A 42 -9.45 -12.46 -1.25
N ILE A 43 -8.70 -13.33 -1.94
CA ILE A 43 -9.14 -14.71 -2.22
C ILE A 43 -9.42 -15.44 -0.90
N LEU A 44 -8.48 -15.37 0.05
CA LEU A 44 -8.65 -15.98 1.37
C LEU A 44 -9.90 -15.46 2.08
N SER A 45 -10.05 -14.13 2.13
CA SER A 45 -11.14 -13.46 2.81
C SER A 45 -12.52 -13.84 2.24
N PHE A 46 -12.64 -13.85 0.90
CA PHE A 46 -13.88 -14.26 0.24
C PHE A 46 -14.17 -15.73 0.44
N LYS A 47 -13.16 -16.60 0.37
CA LYS A 47 -13.37 -18.04 0.58
C LYS A 47 -13.83 -18.38 1.99
N LEU A 48 -13.32 -17.68 3.00
CA LEU A 48 -13.75 -17.87 4.38
C LEU A 48 -15.14 -17.26 4.64
N ALA A 49 -15.50 -16.17 3.96
CA ALA A 49 -16.81 -15.55 4.09
C ALA A 49 -17.92 -16.25 3.28
N GLN A 50 -17.56 -17.00 2.23
CA GLN A 50 -18.51 -17.61 1.29
C GLN A 50 -19.60 -18.47 1.97
N PRO A 51 -19.31 -19.37 2.92
CA PRO A 51 -20.34 -20.19 3.57
C PRO A 51 -21.38 -19.38 4.35
N PHE A 52 -20.98 -18.22 4.89
CA PHE A 52 -21.85 -17.31 5.62
C PHE A 52 -22.70 -16.47 4.67
N TYR A 53 -22.11 -16.09 3.53
CA TYR A 53 -22.80 -15.38 2.46
C TYR A 53 -23.94 -16.23 1.88
N GLU A 54 -23.69 -17.52 1.63
CA GLU A 54 -24.68 -18.48 1.12
C GLU A 54 -25.89 -18.67 2.06
N GLN A 55 -25.71 -18.39 3.36
CA GLN A 55 -26.77 -18.45 4.38
C GLN A 55 -27.42 -17.10 4.66
N HIS A 56 -27.06 -16.05 3.91
CA HIS A 56 -27.48 -14.67 4.16
C HIS A 56 -27.18 -14.19 5.60
N ALA A 57 -26.11 -14.71 6.21
CA ALA A 57 -25.76 -14.38 7.58
C ALA A 57 -25.21 -12.95 7.66
N ALA A 58 -25.69 -12.17 8.65
CA ALA A 58 -25.21 -10.80 8.91
C ALA A 58 -23.71 -10.75 9.27
N SER A 59 -23.13 -11.89 9.70
CA SER A 59 -21.71 -12.01 10.03
C SER A 59 -20.77 -12.03 8.81
N THR A 60 -21.29 -12.18 7.60
CA THR A 60 -20.49 -12.27 6.37
C THR A 60 -19.51 -11.09 6.22
N SER A 61 -20.00 -9.86 6.37
CA SER A 61 -19.17 -8.65 6.23
C SER A 61 -18.11 -8.55 7.32
N PHE A 62 -18.43 -9.02 8.53
CA PHE A 62 -17.50 -9.01 9.66
C PHE A 62 -16.35 -10.01 9.44
N ILE A 63 -16.68 -11.22 8.99
CA ILE A 63 -15.68 -12.25 8.65
C ILE A 63 -14.76 -11.74 7.54
N ASN A 64 -15.35 -11.19 6.48
CA ASN A 64 -14.58 -10.61 5.38
C ASN A 64 -13.64 -9.48 5.88
N ALA A 65 -14.11 -8.59 6.75
CA ALA A 65 -13.29 -7.50 7.26
C ALA A 65 -12.09 -7.98 8.11
N ILE A 66 -12.30 -8.99 8.97
CA ILE A 66 -11.22 -9.53 9.83
C ILE A 66 -10.12 -10.19 8.99
N PHE A 67 -10.49 -11.04 8.04
CA PHE A 67 -9.50 -11.78 7.25
C PHE A 67 -8.82 -10.90 6.20
N PHE A 68 -9.48 -9.88 5.68
CA PHE A 68 -8.85 -8.91 4.78
C PHE A 68 -7.69 -8.15 5.45
N GLY A 69 -7.72 -7.97 6.78
CA GLY A 69 -6.64 -7.31 7.54
C GLY A 69 -5.25 -7.93 7.33
N ILE A 70 -5.19 -9.22 6.96
CA ILE A 70 -3.94 -9.92 6.63
C ILE A 70 -3.18 -9.25 5.48
N ALA A 71 -3.89 -8.60 4.55
CA ALA A 71 -3.28 -7.87 3.43
C ALA A 71 -2.25 -6.84 3.92
N PHE A 72 -2.60 -6.03 4.92
CA PHE A 72 -1.70 -5.01 5.45
C PHE A 72 -0.48 -5.61 6.16
N CYS A 73 -0.66 -6.71 6.89
CA CYS A 73 0.45 -7.42 7.51
C CYS A 73 1.46 -7.89 6.46
N LEU A 74 0.98 -8.52 5.38
CA LEU A 74 1.83 -8.99 4.29
C LEU A 74 2.59 -7.85 3.61
N ILE A 75 1.94 -6.71 3.38
CA ILE A 75 2.57 -5.53 2.77
C ILE A 75 3.68 -4.96 3.65
N ILE A 76 3.44 -4.82 4.96
CA ILE A 76 4.41 -4.25 5.90
C ILE A 76 5.62 -5.20 6.06
N TYR A 77 5.38 -6.48 6.32
CA TYR A 77 6.46 -7.45 6.55
C TYR A 77 7.18 -7.85 5.26
N GLY A 78 6.46 -7.94 4.14
CA GLY A 78 7.04 -8.22 2.83
C GLY A 78 7.73 -7.01 2.19
N GLY A 79 7.65 -5.84 2.81
CA GLY A 79 8.29 -4.62 2.31
C GLY A 79 7.77 -4.18 0.94
N ALA A 80 6.52 -4.47 0.62
CA ALA A 80 5.94 -4.13 -0.68
C ALA A 80 5.59 -2.63 -0.78
N GLU A 81 5.50 -2.14 -2.01
CA GLU A 81 5.19 -0.73 -2.31
C GLU A 81 3.71 -0.60 -2.65
N LEU A 82 2.93 -0.08 -1.69
CA LEU A 82 1.49 0.07 -1.85
C LEU A 82 1.11 1.48 -2.33
N PHE A 83 0.32 1.57 -3.40
CA PHE A 83 -0.11 2.83 -3.99
C PHE A 83 -0.81 3.78 -2.99
N THR A 84 -1.70 3.24 -2.14
CA THR A 84 -2.45 4.05 -1.16
C THR A 84 -1.56 4.64 -0.07
N SER A 85 -0.54 3.90 0.39
CA SER A 85 0.43 4.45 1.35
C SER A 85 1.33 5.49 0.68
N ASN A 86 1.73 5.25 -0.57
CA ASN A 86 2.52 6.19 -1.36
C ASN A 86 1.75 7.49 -1.64
N THR A 87 0.43 7.42 -1.81
CA THR A 87 -0.45 8.59 -1.88
C THR A 87 -0.33 9.43 -0.61
N MET A 88 -0.37 8.81 0.57
CA MET A 88 -0.23 9.51 1.84
C MET A 88 1.17 10.13 1.99
N TYR A 89 2.24 9.32 1.84
CA TYR A 89 3.61 9.78 2.08
C TYR A 89 4.01 10.95 1.15
N LEU A 90 3.73 10.80 -0.15
CA LEU A 90 4.13 11.81 -1.14
C LEU A 90 3.27 13.06 -1.10
N SER A 91 1.96 12.94 -0.82
CA SER A 91 1.11 14.12 -0.67
C SER A 91 1.58 14.99 0.50
N VAL A 92 1.89 14.37 1.65
CA VAL A 92 2.41 15.11 2.82
C VAL A 92 3.78 15.74 2.50
N SER A 93 4.66 15.00 1.85
CA SER A 93 5.99 15.49 1.47
C SER A 93 5.94 16.65 0.45
N SER A 94 5.05 16.56 -0.54
CA SER A 94 4.83 17.61 -1.55
C SER A 94 4.18 18.87 -0.95
N LEU A 95 3.22 18.71 -0.04
CA LEU A 95 2.63 19.84 0.70
C LEU A 95 3.68 20.55 1.57
N LYS A 96 4.66 19.81 2.10
CA LYS A 96 5.81 20.35 2.82
C LYS A 96 6.93 20.85 1.90
N ARG A 97 6.74 20.80 0.58
CA ARG A 97 7.70 21.23 -0.45
C ARG A 97 9.05 20.51 -0.38
N VAL A 98 9.08 19.29 0.16
CA VAL A 98 10.30 18.47 0.24
C VAL A 98 10.48 17.64 -1.03
N THR A 99 9.38 17.19 -1.63
CA THR A 99 9.32 16.57 -2.96
C THR A 99 8.53 17.46 -3.91
N HIS A 100 8.84 17.41 -5.20
CA HIS A 100 8.05 18.13 -6.20
C HIS A 100 6.85 17.28 -6.65
N TRP A 101 5.76 17.91 -7.08
CA TRP A 101 4.57 17.20 -7.55
C TRP A 101 4.83 16.28 -8.75
N THR A 102 5.84 16.62 -9.56
CA THR A 102 6.31 15.73 -10.65
C THR A 102 6.92 14.44 -10.12
N ASP A 103 7.64 14.49 -8.99
CA ASP A 103 8.19 13.30 -8.35
C ASP A 103 7.06 12.42 -7.81
N THR A 104 6.04 13.05 -7.21
CA THR A 104 4.85 12.37 -6.71
C THR A 104 4.12 11.63 -7.82
N LEU A 105 3.83 12.31 -8.93
CA LEU A 105 3.18 11.68 -10.09
C LEU A 105 4.03 10.55 -10.69
N LYS A 106 5.36 10.73 -10.74
CA LYS A 106 6.28 9.67 -11.19
C LYS A 106 6.14 8.43 -10.31
N VAL A 107 6.32 8.55 -8.99
CA VAL A 107 6.22 7.40 -8.08
C VAL A 107 4.83 6.76 -8.13
N TRP A 108 3.76 7.57 -8.22
CA TRP A 108 2.39 7.05 -8.38
C TRP A 108 2.21 6.24 -9.65
N SER A 109 2.73 6.70 -10.78
CA SER A 109 2.64 5.98 -12.06
C SER A 109 3.37 4.64 -12.02
N TYR A 110 4.59 4.61 -11.46
CA TYR A 110 5.35 3.37 -11.28
C TYR A 110 4.66 2.42 -10.31
N CYS A 111 4.14 2.93 -9.18
CA CYS A 111 3.49 2.10 -8.17
C CYS A 111 2.13 1.55 -8.62
N TYR A 112 1.42 2.27 -9.49
CA TYR A 112 0.14 1.81 -10.03
C TYR A 112 0.33 0.86 -11.23
N GLY A 113 1.41 1.05 -12.00
CA GLY A 113 1.72 0.21 -13.16
C GLY A 113 2.43 -1.11 -12.82
N GLY A 114 3.05 -1.21 -11.65
CA GLY A 114 3.61 -2.47 -11.13
C GLY A 114 2.58 -3.22 -10.31
#